data_AF-A0A6A5YRM0-F1
#
_entry.id   AF-A0A6A5YRM0-F1
#
_cell.length_a   1.000
_cell.length_b   1.000
_cell.length_c   1.000
_cell.angle_alpha   90.00
_cell.angle_beta   90.00
_cell.angle_gamma   90.00
#
_symmetry.space_group_name_H-M   'P 1'
#
loop_
_entity.id
_entity.type
_entity.pdbx_description
1 polymer ?
#
loop_
_entity_poly.entity_id
_entity_poly.type
_entity_poly.pdbx_seq_one_letter_code
_entity_poly.pdbx_strand_id
1 'polypeptide(L)'
;MRALPLEAFASSILQSLSVFRHLYRVSSRPLSRARSYIQTYLKWYLVILLVLWLTPPTSAEDQILNCSSITDNYVGNAQLKFQFRDWVNRGLCIRHGTDGGGPIKTFQCYSRLQYVISNNLNEIRKAEYSGAAGVLALLPTIGALLGTPTNEIWRLLTMIPFGGVLAMACSFGGAILPVKIKDYESAFMEKNIKGDLRAMESTLSLPLTKTENVNSRIKQRASILMDKIQQKLQSKKQRKVPKMYILVGLSGMFVLLAAAHVAMIVVELGAVLPWWCISKWWVHLWYMMVILSAAADNYVQLPFQRQWRLCLSDVPYDLAVTGGDFIGERISGGKDPTNDIETNLPQLKTLKTGSVRFIGPPQSNAEPCNVLFVLVSVTSQSHNWRQTFTRSLSKIISIAVFIVGTACFASAQLLSIAMATFVLACVLGAGVFGRAITSWIVAGIETADPMIHFVAETELEAHFILAQLFAIQLEDTAALKRRQVQVELNGHVFLDQRRITSRSTLAARALGILNKPYDLAKSVYKFSSEDEMMDDLENQDSGSGSGTGIAAALPLLRVAQRGKSAAVSDVDESLRVTERVLSRQSS
;
A
#
# COMPACT_ATOMS: atom_id res chain seq x y z
N MET A 1 -3.31 6.11 -51.41
CA MET A 1 -2.62 5.60 -50.20
C MET A 1 -1.22 6.20 -50.16
N ARG A 2 -0.96 7.15 -49.26
CA ARG A 2 0.41 7.62 -48.95
C ARG A 2 0.76 7.02 -47.59
N ALA A 3 1.82 6.21 -47.55
CA ALA A 3 2.35 5.63 -46.33
C ALA A 3 2.72 6.77 -45.35
N LEU A 4 2.14 6.74 -44.15
CA LEU A 4 2.61 7.54 -43.03
C LEU A 4 4.02 7.04 -42.66
N PRO A 5 4.97 7.92 -42.33
CA PRO A 5 6.34 7.52 -42.09
C PRO A 5 6.41 6.75 -40.77
N LEU A 6 6.64 5.44 -40.86
CA LEU A 6 6.92 4.54 -39.74
C LEU A 6 8.12 5.02 -38.89
N GLU A 7 8.94 5.92 -39.43
CA GLU A 7 10.13 6.48 -38.80
C GLU A 7 9.81 7.37 -37.57
N ALA A 8 8.65 8.04 -37.53
CA ALA A 8 8.29 8.89 -36.38
C ALA A 8 7.83 8.06 -35.16
N PHE A 9 7.28 6.87 -35.39
CA PHE A 9 6.86 5.96 -34.31
C PHE A 9 8.04 5.07 -33.87
N ALA A 10 8.89 4.65 -34.81
CA ALA A 10 10.11 3.92 -34.52
C ALA A 10 11.14 4.78 -33.75
N SER A 11 11.26 6.07 -34.04
CA SER A 11 12.17 6.97 -33.31
C SER A 11 11.74 7.22 -31.87
N SER A 12 10.43 7.28 -31.59
CA SER A 12 9.90 7.38 -30.23
C SER A 12 10.13 6.10 -29.40
N ILE A 13 10.11 4.93 -30.04
CA ILE A 13 10.40 3.64 -29.40
C ILE A 13 11.92 3.43 -29.24
N LEU A 14 12.73 3.88 -30.20
CA LEU A 14 14.20 3.84 -30.10
C LEU A 14 14.76 4.85 -29.08
N GLN A 15 14.15 6.02 -28.92
CA GLN A 15 14.49 6.96 -27.85
C GLN A 15 14.16 6.37 -26.47
N SER A 16 13.01 5.71 -26.30
CA SER A 16 12.67 5.05 -25.03
C SER A 16 13.62 3.86 -24.74
N LEU A 17 14.00 3.08 -25.76
CA LEU A 17 14.98 2.00 -25.63
C LEU A 17 16.41 2.50 -25.33
N SER A 18 16.81 3.67 -25.83
CA SER A 18 18.12 4.28 -25.51
C SER A 18 18.22 4.71 -24.04
N VAL A 19 17.11 5.19 -23.47
CA VAL A 19 17.00 5.49 -22.03
C VAL A 19 17.09 4.20 -21.21
N PHE A 20 16.47 3.10 -21.67
CA PHE A 20 16.61 1.78 -21.04
C PHE A 20 18.01 1.18 -21.16
N ARG A 21 18.74 1.41 -22.26
CA ARG A 21 20.13 0.99 -22.42
C ARG A 21 21.09 1.77 -21.51
N HIS A 22 20.80 3.05 -21.27
CA HIS A 22 21.55 3.87 -20.30
C HIS A 22 21.22 3.49 -18.84
N LEU A 23 20.00 3.02 -18.58
CA LEU A 23 19.55 2.48 -17.29
C LEU A 23 20.21 1.13 -16.91
N TYR A 24 20.64 0.33 -17.88
CA TYR A 24 21.24 -0.99 -17.62
C TYR A 24 22.74 -0.93 -17.27
N ARG A 25 23.48 0.10 -17.72
CA ARG A 25 24.95 0.10 -17.69
C ARG A 25 25.63 0.75 -16.47
N VAL A 26 24.89 1.32 -15.52
CA VAL A 26 25.48 2.08 -14.40
C VAL A 26 24.96 1.55 -13.06
N SER A 27 25.45 0.36 -12.69
CA SER A 27 25.18 -0.32 -11.42
C SER A 27 26.32 -0.03 -10.43
N SER A 28 26.10 0.89 -9.49
CA SER A 28 26.78 0.86 -8.18
C SER A 28 26.25 1.85 -7.13
N ARG A 29 25.34 2.80 -7.45
CA ARG A 29 24.70 3.67 -6.44
C ARG A 29 23.20 3.87 -6.71
N PRO A 30 22.34 2.87 -6.44
CA PRO A 30 20.99 2.83 -7.00
C PRO A 30 19.95 3.67 -6.26
N LEU A 31 20.03 3.82 -4.93
CA LEU A 31 18.86 4.31 -4.17
C LEU A 31 18.68 5.84 -4.19
N SER A 32 19.77 6.62 -4.09
CA SER A 32 19.66 8.10 -4.10
C SER A 32 19.37 8.63 -5.49
N ARG A 33 19.94 7.99 -6.53
CA ARG A 33 19.66 8.36 -7.92
C ARG A 33 18.28 7.91 -8.37
N ALA A 34 17.80 6.70 -8.03
CA ALA A 34 16.42 6.31 -8.31
C ALA A 34 15.41 7.24 -7.61
N ARG A 35 15.69 7.64 -6.36
CA ARG A 35 14.87 8.64 -5.65
C ARG A 35 14.89 10.00 -6.35
N SER A 36 16.06 10.44 -6.82
CA SER A 36 16.20 11.66 -7.61
C SER A 36 15.45 11.55 -8.95
N TYR A 37 15.55 10.43 -9.68
CA TYR A 37 14.84 10.24 -10.94
C TYR A 37 13.33 10.13 -10.75
N ILE A 38 12.84 9.43 -9.71
CA ILE A 38 11.41 9.39 -9.39
C ILE A 38 10.93 10.77 -8.98
N GLN A 39 11.68 11.52 -8.16
CA GLN A 39 11.32 12.90 -7.83
C GLN A 39 11.32 13.80 -9.07
N THR A 40 12.31 13.67 -9.95
CA THR A 40 12.41 14.46 -11.18
C THR A 40 11.28 14.08 -12.13
N TYR A 41 10.96 12.79 -12.28
CA TYR A 41 9.86 12.33 -13.11
C TYR A 41 8.50 12.71 -12.54
N LEU A 42 8.29 12.60 -11.22
CA LEU A 42 7.07 13.05 -10.55
C LEU A 42 6.93 14.57 -10.63
N LYS A 43 8.02 15.32 -10.49
CA LYS A 43 8.06 16.77 -10.71
C LYS A 43 7.73 17.11 -12.16
N TRP A 44 8.34 16.46 -13.14
CA TRP A 44 8.04 16.69 -14.55
C TRP A 44 6.63 16.26 -14.92
N TYR A 45 6.13 15.16 -14.36
CA TYR A 45 4.75 14.72 -14.57
C TYR A 45 3.76 15.67 -13.93
N LEU A 46 4.00 16.11 -12.69
CA LEU A 46 3.20 17.16 -12.04
C LEU A 46 3.31 18.47 -12.80
N VAL A 47 4.48 18.85 -13.31
CA VAL A 47 4.67 20.05 -14.13
C VAL A 47 3.97 19.90 -15.47
N ILE A 48 3.99 18.74 -16.11
CA ILE A 48 3.28 18.49 -17.37
C ILE A 48 1.78 18.51 -17.12
N LEU A 49 1.28 17.86 -16.06
CA LEU A 49 -0.11 17.95 -15.63
C LEU A 49 -0.51 19.38 -15.29
N LEU A 50 0.34 20.10 -14.55
CA LEU A 50 0.14 21.48 -14.15
C LEU A 50 0.22 22.42 -15.34
N VAL A 51 1.10 22.18 -16.31
CA VAL A 51 1.19 22.92 -17.57
C VAL A 51 -0.03 22.63 -18.43
N LEU A 52 -0.46 21.38 -18.56
CA LEU A 52 -1.74 21.03 -19.20
C LEU A 52 -2.94 21.66 -18.48
N TRP A 53 -2.87 21.83 -17.16
CA TRP A 53 -3.87 22.52 -16.34
C TRP A 53 -3.83 24.04 -16.47
N LEU A 54 -2.63 24.62 -16.58
CA LEU A 54 -2.38 26.05 -16.52
C LEU A 54 -2.22 26.69 -17.88
N THR A 55 -2.00 25.93 -18.96
CA THR A 55 -2.09 26.49 -20.32
C THR A 55 -3.54 26.88 -20.52
N PRO A 56 -3.87 28.19 -20.47
CA PRO A 56 -5.21 28.60 -20.77
C PRO A 56 -5.48 28.18 -22.23
N PRO A 57 -6.67 27.68 -22.57
CA PRO A 57 -7.05 27.60 -23.96
C PRO A 57 -6.88 29.01 -24.52
N THR A 58 -6.00 29.14 -25.51
CA THR A 58 -5.70 30.42 -26.18
C THR A 58 -7.02 31.12 -26.46
N SER A 59 -7.17 32.32 -25.91
CA SER A 59 -8.36 33.14 -25.98
C SER A 59 -8.78 33.34 -27.43
N ALA A 60 -9.85 32.66 -27.83
CA ALA A 60 -10.58 32.97 -29.05
C ALA A 60 -11.60 34.06 -28.68
N GLU A 61 -11.54 35.19 -29.40
CA GLU A 61 -12.44 36.33 -29.26
C GLU A 61 -13.93 35.96 -29.26
N ASP A 62 -14.71 36.73 -28.49
CA ASP A 62 -16.15 36.66 -28.27
C ASP A 62 -16.98 36.96 -29.53
N GLN A 63 -16.84 36.16 -30.58
CA GLN A 63 -17.92 35.94 -31.53
C GLN A 63 -18.67 34.69 -31.11
N ILE A 64 -19.98 34.65 -31.37
CA ILE A 64 -20.85 33.49 -31.14
C ILE A 64 -20.19 32.27 -31.80
N LEU A 65 -19.38 31.54 -31.02
CA LEU A 65 -18.48 30.51 -31.53
C LEU A 65 -19.36 29.39 -32.02
N ASN A 66 -19.46 29.29 -33.35
CA ASN A 66 -20.09 28.18 -34.01
C ASN A 66 -19.22 26.96 -33.71
N CYS A 67 -19.54 26.24 -32.62
CA CYS A 67 -18.80 25.05 -32.19
C CYS A 67 -19.00 23.87 -33.15
N SER A 68 -19.76 24.06 -34.24
CA SER A 68 -19.94 23.09 -35.30
C SER A 68 -18.99 23.38 -36.46
N SER A 69 -18.27 22.36 -36.90
CA SER A 69 -17.49 22.38 -38.14
C SER A 69 -18.27 21.70 -39.26
N ILE A 70 -18.04 22.11 -40.51
CA ILE A 70 -18.56 21.42 -41.71
C ILE A 70 -18.12 19.94 -41.72
N THR A 71 -16.98 19.63 -41.10
CA THR A 71 -16.44 18.27 -40.97
C THR A 71 -17.26 17.37 -40.02
N ASP A 72 -18.13 17.95 -39.20
CA ASP A 72 -18.91 17.24 -38.18
C ASP A 72 -19.97 16.31 -38.79
N ASN A 73 -20.48 16.65 -39.98
CA ASN A 73 -21.39 15.80 -40.77
C ASN A 73 -20.78 14.45 -41.18
N TYR A 74 -19.46 14.31 -41.06
CA TYR A 74 -18.73 13.11 -41.47
C TYR A 74 -18.23 12.26 -40.31
N VAL A 75 -18.37 12.71 -39.06
CA VAL A 75 -17.80 12.06 -37.86
C VAL A 75 -18.43 10.68 -37.56
N GLY A 76 -19.54 10.35 -38.23
CA GLY A 76 -20.19 9.04 -38.15
C GLY A 76 -19.99 8.09 -39.33
N ASN A 77 -19.37 8.55 -40.40
CA ASN A 77 -19.18 7.71 -41.58
C ASN A 77 -17.86 6.95 -41.44
N ALA A 78 -17.93 5.64 -41.19
CA ALA A 78 -16.76 4.75 -41.03
C ALA A 78 -15.78 4.77 -42.21
N GLN A 79 -16.15 5.42 -43.32
CA GLN A 79 -15.34 5.61 -44.52
C GLN A 79 -14.34 6.79 -44.44
N LEU A 80 -14.48 7.72 -43.49
CA LEU A 80 -13.62 8.90 -43.36
C LEU A 80 -12.72 8.85 -42.11
N LYS A 81 -11.54 9.48 -42.19
CA LYS A 81 -10.56 9.53 -41.11
C LYS A 81 -11.13 10.31 -39.91
N PHE A 82 -11.11 9.70 -38.73
CA PHE A 82 -11.47 10.38 -37.48
C PHE A 82 -10.56 11.58 -37.21
N GLN A 83 -11.11 12.80 -37.27
CA GLN A 83 -10.37 14.04 -37.02
C GLN A 83 -10.34 14.36 -35.53
N PHE A 84 -9.35 13.80 -34.83
CA PHE A 84 -9.17 13.95 -33.38
C PHE A 84 -9.18 15.41 -32.91
N ARG A 85 -8.48 16.30 -33.63
CA ARG A 85 -8.35 17.71 -33.26
C ARG A 85 -9.69 18.44 -33.26
N ASP A 86 -10.51 18.21 -34.27
CA ASP A 86 -11.81 18.87 -34.40
C ASP A 86 -12.78 18.39 -33.32
N TRP A 87 -12.75 17.08 -33.04
CA TRP A 87 -13.53 16.49 -31.95
C TRP A 87 -13.17 17.07 -30.57
N VAL A 88 -11.88 17.21 -30.26
CA VAL A 88 -11.43 17.86 -29.01
C VAL A 88 -11.80 19.34 -28.98
N ASN A 89 -11.55 20.08 -30.07
CA ASN A 89 -11.88 21.51 -30.15
C ASN A 89 -13.38 21.75 -29.94
N ARG A 90 -14.23 20.88 -30.47
CA ARG A 90 -15.69 20.93 -30.24
C ARG A 90 -16.03 20.78 -28.76
N GLY A 91 -15.49 19.76 -28.09
CA GLY A 91 -15.73 19.54 -26.65
C GLY A 91 -15.22 20.70 -25.78
N LEU A 92 -14.09 21.31 -26.15
CA LEU A 92 -13.56 22.51 -25.49
C LEU A 92 -14.40 23.75 -25.76
N CYS A 93 -14.87 23.95 -26.99
CA CYS A 93 -15.73 25.06 -27.40
C CYS A 93 -17.05 25.06 -26.62
N ILE A 94 -17.68 23.89 -26.46
CA ILE A 94 -18.92 23.73 -25.69
C ILE A 94 -18.72 24.16 -24.23
N ARG A 95 -17.57 23.81 -23.64
CA ARG A 95 -17.24 24.15 -22.24
C ARG A 95 -16.58 25.52 -22.06
N HIS A 96 -16.29 26.24 -23.13
CA HIS A 96 -15.52 27.49 -23.05
C HIS A 96 -16.22 28.52 -22.14
N GLY A 97 -15.49 29.17 -21.25
CA GLY A 97 -16.07 30.17 -20.33
C GLY A 97 -16.96 29.61 -19.21
N THR A 98 -17.04 28.28 -19.06
CA THR A 98 -17.84 27.63 -17.99
C THR A 98 -17.04 27.37 -16.71
N ASP A 99 -15.75 27.73 -16.71
CA ASP A 99 -14.86 27.57 -15.57
C ASP A 99 -15.33 28.41 -14.37
N GLY A 100 -15.33 27.83 -13.16
CA GLY A 100 -15.77 28.48 -11.93
C GLY A 100 -17.21 28.16 -11.46
N GLY A 101 -17.96 27.35 -12.22
CA GLY A 101 -19.25 26.81 -11.76
C GLY A 101 -20.40 27.83 -11.66
N GLY A 102 -21.61 27.33 -11.41
CA GLY A 102 -22.83 28.12 -11.23
C GLY A 102 -23.93 27.82 -12.28
N PRO A 103 -25.20 28.11 -11.95
CA PRO A 103 -26.34 27.72 -12.78
C PRO A 103 -26.34 28.36 -14.17
N ILE A 104 -25.94 29.63 -14.27
CA ILE A 104 -25.87 30.37 -15.54
C ILE A 104 -24.86 29.72 -16.50
N LYS A 105 -23.67 29.36 -15.99
CA LYS A 105 -22.61 28.72 -16.77
C LYS A 105 -22.99 27.31 -17.21
N THR A 106 -23.68 26.55 -16.35
CA THR A 106 -24.21 25.23 -16.72
C THR A 106 -25.22 25.36 -17.86
N PHE A 107 -26.11 26.35 -17.77
CA PHE A 107 -27.10 26.62 -18.81
C PHE A 107 -26.43 27.01 -20.14
N GLN A 108 -25.39 27.85 -20.12
CA GLN A 108 -24.63 28.19 -21.32
C GLN A 108 -23.96 26.96 -21.96
N CYS A 109 -23.32 26.10 -21.16
CA CYS A 109 -22.73 24.84 -21.62
C CYS A 109 -23.78 23.94 -22.29
N TYR A 110 -24.92 23.76 -21.62
CA TYR A 110 -26.03 22.95 -22.12
C TYR A 110 -26.64 23.52 -23.40
N SER A 111 -26.83 24.84 -23.48
CA SER A 111 -27.36 25.53 -24.66
C SER A 111 -26.44 25.33 -25.88
N ARG A 112 -25.13 25.47 -25.71
CA ARG A 112 -24.14 25.20 -26.78
C ARG A 112 -24.12 23.74 -27.19
N LEU A 113 -24.23 22.82 -26.23
CA LEU A 113 -24.33 21.39 -26.52
C LEU A 113 -25.60 21.09 -27.35
N GLN A 114 -26.75 21.64 -26.96
CA GLN A 114 -28.01 21.49 -27.69
C GLN A 114 -27.93 22.08 -29.10
N TYR A 115 -27.29 23.24 -29.25
CA TYR A 115 -27.05 23.85 -30.57
C TYR A 115 -26.27 22.91 -31.50
N VAL A 116 -25.15 22.35 -31.01
CA VAL A 116 -24.32 21.41 -31.78
C VAL A 116 -25.08 20.13 -32.13
N ILE A 117 -25.83 19.58 -31.18
CA ILE A 117 -26.68 18.41 -31.41
C ILE A 117 -27.76 18.75 -32.44
N SER A 118 -28.40 19.91 -32.36
CA SER A 118 -29.50 20.30 -33.23
C SER A 118 -29.10 20.45 -34.71
N ASN A 119 -27.90 20.99 -34.97
CA ASN A 119 -27.42 21.23 -36.33
C ASN A 119 -26.99 19.96 -37.06
N ASN A 120 -26.55 18.92 -36.35
CA ASN A 120 -25.96 17.70 -36.92
C ASN A 120 -26.63 16.42 -36.38
N LEU A 121 -27.92 16.53 -36.04
CA LEU A 121 -28.69 15.63 -35.17
C LEU A 121 -28.77 14.17 -35.64
N ASN A 122 -28.70 13.90 -36.95
CA ASN A 122 -28.90 12.53 -37.46
C ASN A 122 -27.62 11.70 -37.54
N GLU A 123 -26.49 12.30 -37.95
CA GLU A 123 -25.23 11.56 -38.17
C GLU A 123 -24.40 11.44 -36.90
N ILE A 124 -24.27 12.54 -36.14
CA ILE A 124 -23.58 12.56 -34.83
C ILE A 124 -24.28 11.60 -33.87
N ARG A 125 -25.61 11.63 -33.83
CA ARG A 125 -26.40 10.79 -32.95
C ARG A 125 -26.21 9.30 -33.23
N LYS A 126 -26.24 8.87 -34.49
CA LYS A 126 -26.05 7.44 -34.83
C LYS A 126 -24.67 6.94 -34.40
N ALA A 127 -23.61 7.70 -34.68
CA ALA A 127 -22.24 7.28 -34.41
C ALA A 127 -21.86 7.32 -32.93
N GLU A 128 -22.34 8.33 -32.20
CA GLU A 128 -21.96 8.55 -30.81
C GLU A 128 -22.84 7.75 -29.84
N TYR A 129 -24.13 7.55 -30.16
CA TYR A 129 -24.95 6.59 -29.41
C TYR A 129 -24.39 5.17 -29.55
N SER A 130 -23.86 4.80 -30.71
CA SER A 130 -23.17 3.51 -30.88
C SER A 130 -21.89 3.42 -30.05
N GLY A 131 -21.17 4.54 -29.85
CA GLY A 131 -20.00 4.61 -28.97
C GLY A 131 -20.35 4.40 -27.50
N ALA A 132 -21.35 5.13 -27.01
CA ALA A 132 -21.90 4.97 -25.66
C ALA A 132 -22.40 3.54 -25.42
N ALA A 133 -23.24 3.00 -26.33
CA ALA A 133 -23.74 1.64 -26.25
C ALA A 133 -22.60 0.59 -26.26
N GLY A 134 -21.56 0.83 -27.07
CA GLY A 134 -20.36 -0.01 -27.10
C GLY A 134 -19.61 -0.05 -25.76
N VAL A 135 -19.43 1.10 -25.10
CA VAL A 135 -18.84 1.14 -23.76
C VAL A 135 -19.70 0.39 -22.74
N LEU A 136 -21.01 0.60 -22.77
CA LEU A 136 -21.93 -0.07 -21.86
C LEU A 136 -21.97 -1.58 -22.03
N ALA A 137 -21.88 -2.06 -23.28
CA ALA A 137 -21.79 -3.49 -23.57
C ALA A 137 -20.45 -4.07 -23.10
N LEU A 138 -19.37 -3.30 -23.18
CA LEU A 138 -18.03 -3.77 -22.83
C LEU A 138 -17.73 -3.72 -21.33
N LEU A 139 -18.30 -2.81 -20.54
CA LEU A 139 -18.04 -2.74 -19.10
C LEU A 139 -18.28 -4.07 -18.34
N PRO A 140 -19.39 -4.80 -18.54
CA PRO A 140 -19.57 -6.14 -17.97
C PRO A 140 -18.54 -7.14 -18.48
N THR A 141 -18.19 -7.09 -19.76
CA THR A 141 -17.19 -8.00 -20.35
C THR A 141 -15.79 -7.72 -19.81
N ILE A 142 -15.44 -6.47 -19.49
CA ILE A 142 -14.19 -6.10 -18.82
C ILE A 142 -14.15 -6.75 -17.44
N GLY A 143 -15.23 -6.66 -16.68
CA GLY A 143 -15.36 -7.35 -15.40
C GLY A 143 -15.16 -8.86 -15.52
N ALA A 144 -15.74 -9.49 -16.54
CA ALA A 144 -15.62 -10.93 -16.79
C ALA A 144 -14.24 -11.36 -17.32
N LEU A 145 -13.62 -10.57 -18.21
CA LEU A 145 -12.28 -10.82 -18.79
C LEU A 145 -11.17 -10.62 -17.78
N LEU A 146 -11.35 -9.64 -16.89
CA LEU A 146 -10.56 -9.52 -15.67
C LEU A 146 -10.94 -10.60 -14.65
N GLY A 147 -11.64 -11.67 -15.05
CA GLY A 147 -11.52 -13.00 -14.45
C GLY A 147 -11.80 -13.17 -12.95
N THR A 148 -11.55 -14.39 -12.51
CA THR A 148 -11.68 -14.82 -11.11
C THR A 148 -10.65 -14.13 -10.21
N PRO A 149 -10.94 -14.00 -8.90
CA PRO A 149 -9.99 -13.43 -7.96
C PRO A 149 -8.63 -14.13 -8.01
N THR A 150 -7.58 -13.34 -8.21
CA THR A 150 -6.21 -13.85 -8.30
C THR A 150 -5.55 -13.76 -6.93
N ASN A 151 -5.20 -14.91 -6.35
CA ASN A 151 -4.45 -15.02 -5.09
C ASN A 151 -3.17 -14.16 -5.09
N GLU A 152 -2.60 -13.92 -6.27
CA GLU A 152 -1.38 -13.14 -6.48
C GLU A 152 -1.54 -11.67 -6.09
N ILE A 153 -2.66 -11.00 -6.43
CA ILE A 153 -2.84 -9.59 -6.04
C ILE A 153 -2.96 -9.48 -4.52
N TRP A 154 -3.64 -10.42 -3.87
CA TRP A 154 -3.70 -10.46 -2.41
C TRP A 154 -2.32 -10.74 -1.78
N ARG A 155 -1.53 -11.67 -2.34
CA ARG A 155 -0.13 -11.88 -1.92
C ARG A 155 0.70 -10.62 -2.10
N LEU A 156 0.56 -9.92 -3.24
CA LEU A 156 1.26 -8.66 -3.47
C LEU A 156 0.80 -7.58 -2.49
N LEU A 157 -0.50 -7.47 -2.20
CA LEU A 157 -1.06 -6.52 -1.24
C LEU A 157 -0.57 -6.79 0.19
N THR A 158 -0.43 -8.04 0.59
CA THR A 158 0.11 -8.37 1.92
C THR A 158 1.62 -8.15 2.00
N MET A 159 2.37 -8.55 0.96
CA MET A 159 3.82 -8.39 0.90
C MET A 159 4.25 -6.93 0.71
N ILE A 160 3.65 -6.21 -0.24
CA ILE A 160 3.94 -4.84 -0.66
C ILE A 160 2.61 -4.10 -0.86
N PRO A 161 2.02 -3.54 0.20
CA PRO A 161 0.68 -2.94 0.13
C PRO A 161 0.51 -1.88 -0.95
N PHE A 162 1.51 -1.02 -1.16
CA PHE A 162 1.50 -0.05 -2.26
C PHE A 162 1.39 -0.72 -3.65
N GLY A 163 2.12 -1.82 -3.87
CA GLY A 163 2.06 -2.58 -5.11
C GLY A 163 0.71 -3.26 -5.32
N GLY A 164 0.09 -3.77 -4.25
CA GLY A 164 -1.26 -4.33 -4.30
C GLY A 164 -2.32 -3.30 -4.67
N VAL A 165 -2.25 -2.09 -4.08
CA VAL A 165 -3.16 -0.98 -4.43
C VAL A 165 -2.96 -0.53 -5.88
N LEU A 166 -1.70 -0.46 -6.34
CA LEU A 166 -1.39 -0.12 -7.72
C LEU A 166 -1.92 -1.17 -8.71
N ALA A 167 -1.76 -2.46 -8.40
CA ALA A 167 -2.30 -3.56 -9.18
C ALA A 167 -3.84 -3.56 -9.19
N MET A 168 -4.47 -3.22 -8.07
CA MET A 168 -5.92 -3.04 -7.95
C MET A 168 -6.42 -1.89 -8.84
N ALA A 169 -5.72 -0.75 -8.82
CA ALA A 169 -6.03 0.38 -9.69
C ALA A 169 -5.93 -0.03 -11.17
N CYS A 170 -4.81 -0.63 -11.58
CA CYS A 170 -4.65 -1.12 -12.96
C CYS A 170 -5.76 -2.10 -13.37
N SER A 171 -6.21 -2.95 -12.45
CA SER A 171 -7.23 -3.98 -12.67
C SER A 171 -8.67 -3.51 -12.50
N PHE A 172 -8.95 -2.19 -12.54
CA PHE A 172 -10.31 -1.64 -12.39
C PHE A 172 -11.03 -2.08 -11.11
N GLY A 173 -10.26 -2.38 -10.05
CA GLY A 173 -10.86 -2.86 -8.81
C GLY A 173 -11.52 -4.24 -8.91
N GLY A 174 -11.13 -5.08 -9.87
CA GLY A 174 -11.61 -6.47 -9.93
C GLY A 174 -11.46 -7.19 -8.58
N ALA A 175 -12.29 -8.21 -8.33
CA ALA A 175 -12.25 -8.97 -7.07
C ALA A 175 -10.84 -9.54 -6.85
N ILE A 176 -10.24 -9.25 -5.70
CA ILE A 176 -8.83 -9.57 -5.40
C ILE A 176 -8.70 -10.70 -4.39
N LEU A 177 -9.76 -10.91 -3.62
CA LEU A 177 -9.71 -11.80 -2.46
C LEU A 177 -10.14 -13.23 -2.81
N PRO A 178 -9.36 -14.22 -2.35
CA PRO A 178 -9.81 -15.60 -2.35
C PRO A 178 -11.13 -15.74 -1.58
N VAL A 179 -12.04 -16.56 -2.09
CA VAL A 179 -13.36 -16.75 -1.47
C VAL A 179 -13.26 -17.67 -0.26
N LYS A 180 -12.37 -18.67 -0.29
CA LYS A 180 -12.22 -19.66 0.80
C LYS A 180 -11.00 -19.34 1.64
N ILE A 181 -11.12 -19.48 2.96
CA ILE A 181 -9.99 -19.29 3.92
C ILE A 181 -8.79 -20.19 3.55
N LYS A 182 -9.06 -21.42 3.10
CA LYS A 182 -8.04 -22.37 2.63
C LYS A 182 -7.19 -21.84 1.47
N ASP A 183 -7.76 -20.96 0.64
CA ASP A 183 -7.04 -20.37 -0.50
C ASP A 183 -5.99 -19.35 -0.02
N TYR A 184 -6.20 -18.73 1.16
CA TYR A 184 -5.24 -17.82 1.79
C TYR A 184 -4.05 -18.59 2.39
N GLU A 185 -4.31 -19.74 3.01
CA GLU A 185 -3.26 -20.61 3.58
C GLU A 185 -2.46 -21.30 2.48
N SER A 186 -3.16 -21.95 1.54
CA SER A 186 -2.52 -22.60 0.39
C SER A 186 -1.72 -21.60 -0.43
N ALA A 187 -2.14 -20.34 -0.46
CA ALA A 187 -1.40 -19.32 -1.18
C ALA A 187 0.07 -19.16 -0.73
N PHE A 188 0.36 -19.36 0.56
CA PHE A 188 1.74 -19.29 1.04
C PHE A 188 2.42 -20.67 1.14
N MET A 189 1.67 -21.75 0.91
CA MET A 189 2.13 -23.12 1.11
C MET A 189 2.35 -23.91 -0.18
N GLU A 190 1.69 -23.55 -1.29
CA GLU A 190 1.59 -24.36 -2.54
C GLU A 190 2.95 -24.69 -3.19
N LYS A 191 3.98 -23.84 -3.05
CA LYS A 191 5.34 -24.13 -3.58
C LYS A 191 6.31 -24.79 -2.60
N ASN A 192 5.99 -24.89 -1.31
CA ASN A 192 6.73 -25.75 -0.40
C ASN A 192 6.57 -27.26 -0.75
N ILE A 193 5.64 -27.59 -1.66
CA ILE A 193 5.26 -28.95 -2.06
C ILE A 193 6.05 -29.46 -3.28
N LYS A 194 6.81 -28.61 -4.00
CA LYS A 194 7.57 -29.03 -5.20
C LYS A 194 9.02 -29.47 -4.95
N GLY A 195 9.54 -29.40 -3.72
CA GLY A 195 10.87 -29.92 -3.37
C GLY A 195 10.82 -30.80 -2.12
N ASP A 196 11.17 -32.08 -2.27
CA ASP A 196 11.40 -33.17 -1.28
C ASP A 196 10.45 -33.38 -0.08
N LEU A 197 9.53 -32.47 0.22
CA LEU A 197 8.58 -32.54 1.32
C LEU A 197 7.14 -32.72 0.81
N ARG A 198 6.97 -33.51 -0.27
CA ARG A 198 5.64 -33.89 -0.81
C ARG A 198 4.77 -34.67 0.18
N ALA A 199 5.30 -35.12 1.31
CA ALA A 199 4.60 -35.96 2.29
C ALA A 199 4.02 -35.19 3.48
N MET A 200 4.31 -33.89 3.67
CA MET A 200 3.67 -33.10 4.73
C MET A 200 2.49 -32.31 4.15
N GLU A 201 1.38 -33.02 4.01
CA GLU A 201 0.03 -32.47 3.90
C GLU A 201 -0.10 -31.26 4.84
N SER A 202 -0.49 -30.08 4.32
CA SER A 202 -0.71 -28.80 5.04
C SER A 202 -0.73 -28.94 6.58
N THR A 203 0.45 -28.99 7.20
CA THR A 203 0.60 -29.49 8.59
C THR A 203 0.05 -28.52 9.63
N LEU A 204 -0.41 -27.34 9.20
CA LEU A 204 -1.14 -26.41 10.06
C LEU A 204 -2.63 -26.73 10.19
N SER A 205 -3.21 -27.52 9.30
CA SER A 205 -4.61 -27.95 9.40
C SER A 205 -4.65 -29.36 9.96
N LEU A 206 -4.33 -29.52 11.25
CA LEU A 206 -4.53 -30.82 11.92
C LEU A 206 -6.03 -31.16 11.85
N PRO A 207 -6.39 -32.37 11.38
CA PRO A 207 -7.78 -32.81 11.34
C PRO A 207 -8.37 -32.76 12.75
N LEU A 208 -9.60 -32.26 12.89
CA LEU A 208 -10.28 -32.21 14.18
C LEU A 208 -10.64 -33.64 14.62
N THR A 209 -9.77 -34.29 15.37
CA THR A 209 -10.15 -35.42 16.23
C THR A 209 -10.91 -34.85 17.43
N LYS A 210 -12.18 -35.23 17.56
CA LYS A 210 -13.20 -34.64 18.45
C LYS A 210 -12.89 -34.75 19.97
N THR A 211 -11.74 -35.30 20.35
CA THR A 211 -11.34 -35.63 21.72
C THR A 211 -9.99 -35.03 22.14
N GLU A 212 -9.27 -34.34 21.26
CA GLU A 212 -8.00 -33.73 21.62
C GLU A 212 -8.17 -32.40 22.38
N ASN A 213 -7.35 -32.20 23.41
CA ASN A 213 -7.32 -30.98 24.20
C ASN A 213 -6.92 -29.79 23.30
N VAL A 214 -7.77 -28.76 23.22
CA VAL A 214 -7.54 -27.56 22.39
C VAL A 214 -6.15 -26.96 22.65
N ASN A 215 -5.70 -26.98 23.91
CA ASN A 215 -4.40 -26.44 24.30
C ASN A 215 -3.22 -27.25 23.76
N SER A 216 -3.32 -28.58 23.67
CA SER A 216 -2.23 -29.39 23.09
C SER A 216 -2.13 -29.16 21.58
N ARG A 217 -3.26 -28.99 20.89
CA ARG A 217 -3.30 -28.66 19.45
C ARG A 217 -2.66 -27.30 19.17
N ILE A 218 -3.00 -26.27 19.94
CA ILE A 218 -2.38 -24.94 19.84
C ILE A 218 -0.86 -25.03 20.02
N LYS A 219 -0.40 -25.74 21.07
CA LYS A 219 1.03 -25.94 21.33
C LYS A 219 1.74 -26.67 20.19
N GLN A 220 1.13 -27.69 19.61
CA GLN A 220 1.70 -28.44 18.50
C GLN A 220 1.77 -27.62 17.21
N ARG A 221 0.71 -26.87 16.86
CA ARG A 221 0.74 -25.96 15.69
C ARG A 221 1.80 -24.87 15.88
N ALA A 222 1.93 -24.36 17.10
CA ALA A 222 2.95 -23.39 17.46
C ALA A 222 4.36 -23.94 17.33
N SER A 223 4.63 -25.16 17.82
CA SER A 223 5.96 -25.76 17.72
C SER A 223 6.36 -25.97 16.25
N ILE A 224 5.46 -26.50 15.42
CA ILE A 224 5.71 -26.67 13.98
C ILE A 224 6.03 -25.32 13.30
N LEU A 225 5.31 -24.26 13.67
CA LEU A 225 5.59 -22.91 13.16
C LEU A 225 6.96 -22.40 13.62
N MET A 226 7.29 -22.55 14.91
CA MET A 226 8.56 -22.11 15.47
C MET A 226 9.74 -22.85 14.84
N ASP A 227 9.65 -24.17 14.69
CA ASP A 227 10.67 -24.98 14.03
C ASP A 227 10.92 -24.49 12.60
N LYS A 228 9.85 -24.19 11.85
CA LYS A 228 9.95 -23.65 10.49
C LYS A 228 10.59 -22.27 10.47
N ILE A 229 10.26 -21.40 11.43
CA ILE A 229 10.84 -20.07 11.56
C ILE A 229 12.33 -20.16 11.90
N GLN A 230 12.70 -20.98 12.89
CA GLN A 230 14.08 -21.21 13.29
C GLN A 230 14.89 -21.77 12.12
N GLN A 231 14.38 -22.81 11.44
CA GLN A 231 15.02 -23.38 10.27
C GLN A 231 15.26 -22.33 9.17
N LYS A 232 14.27 -21.47 8.90
CA LYS A 232 14.42 -20.39 7.91
C LYS A 232 15.44 -19.34 8.36
N LEU A 233 15.40 -18.90 9.61
CA LEU A 233 16.33 -17.90 10.15
C LEU A 233 17.78 -18.43 10.20
N GLN A 234 17.98 -19.71 10.51
CA GLN A 234 19.29 -20.36 10.51
C GLN A 234 19.82 -20.71 9.11
N SER A 235 18.93 -20.85 8.12
CA SER A 235 19.33 -21.20 6.76
C SER A 235 20.23 -20.11 6.14
N LYS A 236 21.51 -20.44 5.96
CA LYS A 236 22.47 -19.59 5.23
C LYS A 236 22.12 -19.42 3.74
N LYS A 237 21.18 -20.20 3.22
CA LYS A 237 20.79 -20.23 1.80
C LYS A 237 19.62 -19.31 1.46
N GLN A 238 19.17 -18.42 2.37
CA GLN A 238 18.09 -17.49 2.04
C GLN A 238 18.47 -16.64 0.82
N ARG A 239 17.69 -16.78 -0.25
CA ARG A 239 17.85 -15.95 -1.45
C ARG A 239 17.41 -14.53 -1.10
N LYS A 240 18.24 -13.54 -1.43
CA LYS A 240 17.88 -12.13 -1.25
C LYS A 240 16.68 -11.81 -2.13
N VAL A 241 15.69 -11.11 -1.56
CA VAL A 241 14.52 -10.62 -2.32
C VAL A 241 15.01 -9.75 -3.49
N PRO A 242 14.62 -10.05 -4.74
CA PRO A 242 15.11 -9.34 -5.92
C PRO A 242 14.48 -7.95 -6.05
N LYS A 243 14.98 -6.98 -5.26
CA LYS A 243 14.44 -5.61 -5.17
C LYS A 243 14.33 -4.91 -6.52
N MET A 244 15.30 -5.12 -7.42
CA MET A 244 15.31 -4.50 -8.74
C MET A 244 14.16 -5.00 -9.61
N TYR A 245 13.87 -6.31 -9.57
CA TYR A 245 12.75 -6.89 -10.32
C TYR A 245 11.41 -6.32 -9.86
N ILE A 246 11.22 -6.22 -8.54
CA ILE A 246 10.02 -5.64 -7.94
C ILE A 246 9.87 -4.17 -8.36
N LEU A 247 10.95 -3.39 -8.30
CA LEU A 247 10.94 -1.97 -8.67
C LEU A 247 10.57 -1.77 -10.15
N VAL A 248 11.15 -2.57 -11.05
CA VAL A 248 10.84 -2.54 -12.49
C VAL A 248 9.39 -2.93 -12.76
N GLY A 249 8.87 -3.95 -12.07
CA GLY A 249 7.47 -4.33 -12.18
C GLY A 249 6.53 -3.23 -11.70
N LEU A 250 6.79 -2.63 -10.53
CA LEU A 250 6.00 -1.51 -10.01
C LEU A 250 6.05 -0.28 -10.92
N SER A 251 7.21 0.05 -11.49
CA SER A 251 7.29 1.15 -12.46
C SER A 251 6.53 0.84 -13.74
N GLY A 252 6.55 -0.43 -14.20
CA GLY A 252 5.75 -0.88 -15.34
C GLY A 252 4.25 -0.70 -15.10
N MET A 253 3.75 -1.13 -13.94
CA MET A 253 2.34 -0.90 -13.55
C MET A 253 1.99 0.59 -13.49
N PHE A 254 2.87 1.42 -12.94
CA PHE A 254 2.64 2.86 -12.87
C PHE A 254 2.54 3.49 -14.26
N VAL A 255 3.40 3.07 -15.21
CA VAL A 255 3.34 3.54 -16.61
C VAL A 255 2.03 3.11 -17.28
N LEU A 256 1.58 1.86 -17.06
CA LEU A 256 0.30 1.37 -17.58
C LEU A 256 -0.89 2.15 -17.02
N LEU A 257 -0.90 2.41 -15.71
CA LEU A 257 -1.93 3.22 -15.06
C LEU A 257 -1.94 4.65 -15.59
N ALA A 258 -0.76 5.27 -15.73
CA ALA A 258 -0.62 6.60 -16.30
C ALA A 258 -1.12 6.65 -17.76
N ALA A 259 -0.83 5.65 -18.57
CA ALA A 259 -1.33 5.55 -19.94
C ALA A 259 -2.87 5.45 -19.98
N ALA A 260 -3.47 4.67 -19.07
CA ALA A 260 -4.92 4.59 -18.93
C ALA A 260 -5.54 5.95 -18.53
N HIS A 261 -4.92 6.67 -17.59
CA HIS A 261 -5.36 8.02 -17.22
C HIS A 261 -5.24 9.02 -18.37
N VAL A 262 -4.13 9.01 -19.12
CA VAL A 262 -3.98 9.86 -20.32
C VAL A 262 -5.08 9.57 -21.33
N ALA A 263 -5.42 8.30 -21.55
CA ALA A 263 -6.53 7.92 -22.42
C ALA A 263 -7.88 8.45 -21.91
N MET A 264 -8.13 8.43 -20.59
CA MET A 264 -9.33 9.04 -19.99
C MET A 264 -9.37 10.56 -20.16
N ILE A 265 -8.24 11.27 -19.98
CA ILE A 265 -8.15 12.72 -20.21
C ILE A 265 -8.58 13.03 -21.64
N VAL A 266 -8.07 12.25 -22.60
CA VAL A 266 -8.44 12.41 -24.01
C VAL A 266 -9.94 12.25 -24.22
N VAL A 267 -10.59 11.28 -23.56
CA VAL A 267 -12.05 11.13 -23.63
C VAL A 267 -12.80 12.32 -23.02
N GLU A 268 -12.36 12.79 -21.87
CA GLU A 268 -12.99 13.92 -21.17
C GLU A 268 -12.95 15.22 -21.97
N LEU A 269 -11.87 15.45 -22.73
CA LEU A 269 -11.74 16.65 -23.55
C LEU A 269 -12.81 16.74 -24.64
N GLY A 270 -13.17 15.63 -25.29
CA GLY A 270 -14.15 15.64 -26.38
C GLY A 270 -15.58 15.25 -25.97
N ALA A 271 -15.76 14.30 -25.05
CA ALA A 271 -17.08 13.84 -24.61
C ALA A 271 -17.67 14.73 -23.51
N VAL A 272 -18.96 15.04 -23.58
CA VAL A 272 -19.66 15.96 -22.67
C VAL A 272 -20.84 15.27 -21.99
N LEU A 273 -20.95 15.39 -20.66
CA LEU A 273 -22.11 14.95 -19.90
C LEU A 273 -23.17 16.06 -19.82
N PRO A 274 -24.38 15.91 -20.38
CA PRO A 274 -25.36 17.01 -20.44
C PRO A 274 -25.76 17.55 -19.07
N TRP A 275 -26.00 16.67 -18.11
CA TRP A 275 -26.42 17.01 -16.75
C TRP A 275 -25.25 17.43 -15.85
N TRP A 276 -24.02 17.22 -16.30
CA TRP A 276 -22.80 17.65 -15.61
C TRP A 276 -21.81 18.32 -16.57
N CYS A 277 -22.33 19.23 -17.39
CA CYS A 277 -21.64 19.76 -18.58
C CYS A 277 -20.31 20.48 -18.25
N ILE A 278 -20.24 21.11 -17.08
CA ILE A 278 -19.05 21.82 -16.58
C ILE A 278 -17.92 20.84 -16.20
N SER A 279 -18.25 19.60 -15.85
CA SER A 279 -17.25 18.66 -15.33
C SER A 279 -16.30 18.19 -16.43
N LYS A 280 -15.02 18.51 -16.25
CA LYS A 280 -13.91 18.00 -17.06
C LYS A 280 -13.33 16.69 -16.52
N TRP A 281 -13.72 16.27 -15.31
CA TRP A 281 -13.07 15.16 -14.58
C TRP A 281 -14.02 13.98 -14.32
N TRP A 282 -15.10 13.88 -15.08
CA TRP A 282 -16.17 12.94 -14.77
C TRP A 282 -15.75 11.48 -14.96
N VAL A 283 -14.89 11.17 -15.94
CA VAL A 283 -14.38 9.81 -16.17
C VAL A 283 -13.40 9.45 -15.06
N HIS A 284 -12.50 10.37 -14.70
CA HIS A 284 -11.57 10.18 -13.60
C HIS A 284 -12.29 9.97 -12.27
N LEU A 285 -13.30 10.80 -11.98
CA LEU A 285 -14.07 10.69 -10.75
C LEU A 285 -14.81 9.35 -10.69
N TRP A 286 -15.43 8.93 -11.78
CA TRP A 286 -16.04 7.59 -11.87
C TRP A 286 -15.00 6.48 -11.66
N TYR A 287 -13.85 6.55 -12.33
CA TYR A 287 -12.79 5.56 -12.20
C TYR A 287 -12.24 5.47 -10.77
N MET A 288 -12.06 6.60 -10.09
CA MET A 288 -11.67 6.64 -8.68
C MET A 288 -12.76 6.07 -7.77
N MET A 289 -14.03 6.31 -8.05
CA MET A 289 -15.15 5.67 -7.33
C MET A 289 -15.13 4.15 -7.50
N VAL A 290 -14.81 3.64 -8.69
CA VAL A 290 -14.64 2.20 -8.95
C VAL A 290 -13.48 1.64 -8.11
N ILE A 291 -12.32 2.30 -8.11
CA ILE A 291 -11.16 1.85 -7.32
C ILE A 291 -11.46 1.89 -5.82
N LEU A 292 -12.07 2.96 -5.30
CA LEU A 292 -12.38 3.10 -3.88
C LEU A 292 -13.45 2.11 -3.43
N SER A 293 -14.50 1.90 -4.22
CA SER A 293 -15.53 0.90 -3.92
C SER A 293 -14.95 -0.51 -3.92
N ALA A 294 -14.06 -0.83 -4.86
CA ALA A 294 -13.34 -2.09 -4.87
C ALA A 294 -12.38 -2.24 -3.68
N ALA A 295 -11.65 -1.19 -3.30
CA ALA A 295 -10.78 -1.21 -2.14
C ALA A 295 -11.58 -1.46 -0.85
N ALA A 296 -12.75 -0.83 -0.71
CA ALA A 296 -13.67 -1.05 0.40
C ALA A 296 -14.26 -2.47 0.39
N ASP A 297 -14.73 -2.95 -0.77
CA ASP A 297 -15.28 -4.30 -0.94
C ASP A 297 -14.22 -5.36 -0.58
N ASN A 298 -12.97 -5.18 -1.05
CA ASN A 298 -11.85 -6.03 -0.67
C ASN A 298 -11.54 -5.93 0.83
N TYR A 299 -11.49 -4.74 1.42
CA TYR A 299 -11.22 -4.63 2.86
C TYR A 299 -12.28 -5.36 3.71
N VAL A 300 -13.54 -5.26 3.33
CA VAL A 300 -14.67 -5.84 4.06
C VAL A 300 -14.82 -7.36 3.85
N GLN A 301 -14.37 -7.85 2.69
CA GLN A 301 -14.36 -9.28 2.37
C GLN A 301 -13.24 -10.05 3.05
N LEU A 302 -12.24 -9.38 3.66
CA LEU A 302 -11.20 -10.08 4.40
C LEU A 302 -11.84 -10.98 5.48
N PRO A 303 -11.50 -12.28 5.52
CA PRO A 303 -12.05 -13.20 6.52
C PRO A 303 -11.40 -13.03 7.90
N PHE A 304 -10.48 -12.07 8.03
CA PHE A 304 -9.67 -11.88 9.22
C PHE A 304 -10.16 -10.69 10.03
N GLN A 305 -10.40 -10.91 11.32
CA GLN A 305 -10.80 -9.84 12.25
C GLN A 305 -9.61 -9.01 12.70
N ARG A 306 -8.47 -9.66 12.93
CA ARG A 306 -7.21 -9.05 13.35
C ARG A 306 -6.05 -9.65 12.59
N GLN A 307 -5.06 -8.81 12.30
CA GLN A 307 -3.82 -9.21 11.63
C GLN A 307 -2.64 -8.49 12.28
N TRP A 308 -1.58 -9.22 12.57
CA TRP A 308 -0.31 -8.69 13.05
C TRP A 308 0.80 -9.09 12.09
N ARG A 309 1.56 -8.09 11.63
CA ARG A 309 2.71 -8.29 10.77
C ARG A 309 3.97 -8.06 11.58
N LEU A 310 4.77 -9.11 11.71
CA LEU A 310 6.06 -9.12 12.40
C LEU A 310 7.18 -9.20 11.35
N CYS A 311 8.27 -8.50 11.61
CA CYS A 311 9.52 -8.64 10.87
C CYS A 311 10.56 -9.18 11.84
N LEU A 312 11.01 -10.41 11.60
CA LEU A 312 12.07 -11.08 12.34
C LEU A 312 13.38 -10.87 11.59
N SER A 313 14.45 -10.54 12.31
CA SER A 313 15.79 -10.45 11.75
C SER A 313 16.83 -10.98 12.74
N ASP A 314 17.79 -11.75 12.25
CA ASP A 314 18.94 -12.18 13.05
C ASP A 314 19.81 -10.96 13.38
N VAL A 315 20.22 -10.84 14.64
CA VAL A 315 21.11 -9.77 15.09
C VAL A 315 22.54 -10.29 15.05
N PRO A 316 23.41 -9.74 14.20
CA PRO A 316 24.77 -10.26 14.03
C PRO A 316 25.73 -9.84 15.15
N TYR A 317 25.23 -9.20 16.21
CA TYR A 317 26.02 -8.61 17.29
C TYR A 317 25.60 -9.16 18.65
N ASP A 318 26.57 -9.29 19.54
CA ASP A 318 26.30 -9.64 20.93
C ASP A 318 25.78 -8.37 21.66
N LEU A 319 24.51 -8.40 22.06
CA LEU A 319 23.83 -7.28 22.72
C LEU A 319 23.33 -7.67 24.12
N ALA A 320 23.56 -6.81 25.10
CA ALA A 320 22.91 -6.86 26.40
C ALA A 320 21.77 -5.83 26.43
N VAL A 321 20.56 -6.28 26.78
CA VAL A 321 19.43 -5.39 27.03
C VAL A 321 19.32 -5.12 28.53
N THR A 322 19.36 -3.84 28.91
CA THR A 322 19.27 -3.38 30.29
C THR A 322 18.05 -2.47 30.48
N GLY A 323 17.28 -2.71 31.55
CA GLY A 323 16.01 -2.02 31.80
C GLY A 323 14.93 -2.30 30.75
N GLY A 324 13.86 -1.49 30.75
CA GLY A 324 12.69 -1.66 29.90
C GLY A 324 11.68 -2.67 30.47
N ASP A 325 10.43 -2.56 30.02
CA ASP A 325 9.39 -3.49 30.43
C ASP A 325 9.41 -4.72 29.52
N PHE A 326 9.27 -5.91 30.11
CA PHE A 326 9.08 -7.14 29.36
C PHE A 326 7.66 -7.20 28.79
N ILE A 327 7.52 -7.58 27.52
CA ILE A 327 6.19 -7.70 26.89
C ILE A 327 5.38 -8.87 27.45
N GLY A 328 6.07 -9.91 27.95
CA GLY A 328 5.47 -11.14 28.46
C GLY A 328 5.29 -11.20 29.99
N GLU A 329 5.68 -10.15 30.72
CA GLU A 329 5.56 -10.10 32.18
C GLU A 329 4.81 -8.83 32.57
N ARG A 330 3.56 -8.96 33.01
CA ARG A 330 2.81 -7.81 33.54
C ARG A 330 3.18 -7.54 35.00
N ILE A 331 3.18 -6.25 35.34
CA ILE A 331 3.41 -5.58 36.64
C ILE A 331 2.48 -6.09 37.79
N SER A 332 1.69 -7.16 37.59
CA SER A 332 0.69 -7.64 38.55
C SER A 332 0.46 -9.17 38.50
N GLY A 333 1.49 -9.97 38.77
CA GLY A 333 1.34 -11.31 39.37
C GLY A 333 0.51 -12.38 38.64
N GLY A 334 0.37 -12.34 37.31
CA GLY A 334 -0.41 -13.30 36.52
C GLY A 334 0.41 -14.50 36.02
N LYS A 335 -0.17 -15.71 36.04
CA LYS A 335 0.49 -17.00 35.76
C LYS A 335 0.56 -17.43 34.27
N ASP A 336 0.08 -16.62 33.31
CA ASP A 336 -0.02 -17.06 31.90
C ASP A 336 0.46 -15.98 30.89
N PRO A 337 1.55 -16.22 30.14
CA PRO A 337 2.15 -15.25 29.21
C PRO A 337 1.22 -14.86 28.04
N THR A 338 0.18 -15.65 27.78
CA THR A 338 -0.81 -15.36 26.72
C THR A 338 -1.68 -14.14 27.04
N ASN A 339 -2.16 -14.06 28.28
CA ASN A 339 -3.02 -12.96 28.76
C ASN A 339 -2.25 -11.65 28.83
N ASP A 340 -0.95 -11.71 29.14
CA ASP A 340 -0.10 -10.52 29.22
C ASP A 340 0.04 -9.86 27.85
N ILE A 341 0.24 -10.65 26.80
CA ILE A 341 0.36 -10.14 25.43
C ILE A 341 -0.94 -9.55 24.91
N GLU A 342 -2.08 -10.17 25.23
CA GLU A 342 -3.40 -9.61 24.88
C GLU A 342 -3.56 -8.19 25.42
N THR A 343 -3.15 -7.95 26.67
CA THR A 343 -3.27 -6.63 27.29
C THR A 343 -2.18 -5.65 26.87
N ASN A 344 -0.98 -6.14 26.54
CA ASN A 344 0.19 -5.31 26.20
C ASN A 344 0.24 -4.90 24.71
N LEU A 345 -0.30 -5.70 23.79
CA LEU A 345 -0.37 -5.39 22.35
C LEU A 345 -1.08 -4.05 22.01
N PRO A 346 -2.21 -3.68 22.63
CA PRO A 346 -2.78 -2.34 22.41
C PRO A 346 -1.95 -1.23 23.09
N GLN A 347 -1.16 -1.59 24.11
CA GLN A 347 -0.36 -0.69 24.95
C GLN A 347 1.12 -0.61 24.54
N LEU A 348 1.49 -1.07 23.34
CA LEU A 348 2.90 -1.08 22.90
C LEU A 348 3.58 0.29 22.97
N LYS A 349 2.82 1.38 22.89
CA LYS A 349 3.34 2.75 23.00
C LYS A 349 3.73 3.13 24.42
N THR A 350 3.08 2.59 25.45
CA THR A 350 3.29 2.95 26.85
C THR A 350 4.38 2.14 27.54
N LEU A 351 4.78 0.98 26.99
CA LEU A 351 5.87 0.15 27.55
C LEU A 351 7.18 0.94 27.70
N LYS A 352 7.88 0.85 28.82
CA LYS A 352 9.17 1.54 29.00
C LYS A 352 10.22 0.99 28.03
N THR A 353 10.97 1.87 27.39
CA THR A 353 12.08 1.48 26.50
C THR A 353 13.28 0.98 27.31
N GLY A 354 13.81 -0.19 26.93
CA GLY A 354 15.09 -0.70 27.40
C GLY A 354 16.26 -0.03 26.69
N SER A 355 17.42 -0.05 27.34
CA SER A 355 18.69 0.40 26.79
C SER A 355 19.51 -0.79 26.33
N VAL A 356 20.15 -0.67 25.16
CA VAL A 356 20.97 -1.72 24.56
C VAL A 356 22.44 -1.35 24.69
N ARG A 357 23.25 -2.30 25.13
CA ARG A 357 24.71 -2.18 25.21
C ARG A 357 25.35 -3.29 24.38
N PHE A 358 26.40 -2.96 23.63
CA PHE A 358 27.19 -3.95 22.90
C PHE A 358 28.11 -4.71 23.86
N ILE A 359 28.10 -6.05 23.76
CA ILE A 359 29.03 -6.92 24.48
C ILE A 359 30.15 -7.29 23.51
N GLY A 360 31.12 -6.38 23.33
CA GLY A 360 32.28 -6.64 22.48
C GLY A 360 32.68 -5.44 21.61
N PRO A 361 33.73 -5.61 20.78
CA PRO A 361 34.22 -4.53 19.93
C PRO A 361 33.13 -4.12 18.93
N PRO A 362 32.99 -2.81 18.67
CA PRO A 362 31.97 -2.27 17.77
C PRO A 362 32.18 -2.80 16.34
N GLN A 363 31.43 -3.82 15.94
CA GLN A 363 31.36 -4.22 14.55
C GLN A 363 30.39 -3.26 13.84
N SER A 364 30.92 -2.19 13.27
CA SER A 364 30.10 -1.08 12.76
C SER A 364 29.30 -1.39 11.48
N ASN A 365 29.45 -2.57 10.86
CA ASN A 365 28.98 -2.81 9.49
C ASN A 365 28.37 -4.20 9.18
N ALA A 366 28.00 -5.02 10.17
CA ALA A 366 27.31 -6.28 9.86
C ALA A 366 25.83 -6.01 9.50
N GLU A 367 25.46 -6.20 8.24
CA GLU A 367 24.04 -6.15 7.86
C GLU A 367 23.30 -7.32 8.55
N PRO A 368 22.09 -7.07 9.11
CA PRO A 368 21.27 -8.14 9.66
C PRO A 368 21.07 -9.22 8.60
N CYS A 369 21.55 -10.42 8.92
CA CYS A 369 21.41 -11.58 8.06
C CYS A 369 19.99 -12.12 8.22
N ASN A 370 19.41 -12.63 7.13
CA ASN A 370 18.14 -13.35 7.13
C ASN A 370 16.94 -12.60 7.74
N VAL A 371 16.16 -11.91 6.88
CA VAL A 371 14.93 -11.22 7.28
C VAL A 371 13.73 -12.08 6.91
N LEU A 372 12.88 -12.37 7.89
CA LEU A 372 11.67 -13.16 7.73
C LEU A 372 10.44 -12.37 8.18
N PHE A 373 9.44 -12.26 7.32
CA PHE A 373 8.16 -11.65 7.68
C PHE A 373 7.19 -12.72 8.16
N VAL A 374 6.54 -12.50 9.30
CA VAL A 374 5.51 -13.40 9.81
C VAL A 374 4.21 -12.61 9.91
N LEU A 375 3.18 -13.08 9.20
CA LEU A 375 1.83 -12.54 9.28
C LEU A 375 1.00 -13.49 10.13
N VAL A 376 0.47 -13.02 11.26
CA VAL A 376 -0.46 -13.77 12.12
C VAL A 376 -1.85 -13.18 11.93
N SER A 377 -2.82 -13.98 11.47
CA SER A 377 -4.20 -13.53 11.21
C SER A 377 -5.20 -14.37 11.99
N VAL A 378 -6.24 -13.76 12.55
CA VAL A 378 -7.31 -14.46 13.27
C VAL A 378 -8.54 -14.58 12.39
N THR A 379 -9.06 -15.79 12.23
CA THR A 379 -10.33 -16.00 11.51
C THR A 379 -11.50 -15.43 12.29
N SER A 380 -12.37 -14.66 11.62
CA SER A 380 -13.63 -14.24 12.23
C SER A 380 -14.61 -15.41 12.20
N GLN A 381 -14.69 -16.17 13.28
CA GLN A 381 -15.70 -17.23 13.45
C GLN A 381 -17.03 -16.69 13.99
N SER A 382 -17.02 -15.50 14.62
CA SER A 382 -18.26 -14.94 15.16
C SER A 382 -19.10 -14.34 14.03
N HIS A 383 -20.38 -14.71 14.01
CA HIS A 383 -21.36 -14.18 13.08
C HIS A 383 -21.73 -12.74 13.49
N ASN A 384 -20.77 -11.83 13.39
CA ASN A 384 -20.96 -10.45 13.81
C ASN A 384 -21.83 -9.72 12.78
N TRP A 385 -23.05 -9.37 13.19
CA TRP A 385 -24.01 -8.67 12.33
C TRP A 385 -23.42 -7.41 11.69
N ARG A 386 -22.51 -6.71 12.40
CA ARG A 386 -21.81 -5.53 11.86
C ARG A 386 -20.98 -5.86 10.62
N GLN A 387 -20.30 -7.01 10.60
CA GLN A 387 -19.48 -7.44 9.45
C GLN A 387 -20.35 -7.89 8.29
N THR A 388 -21.45 -8.59 8.56
CA THR A 388 -22.44 -8.93 7.53
C THR A 388 -23.06 -7.66 6.93
N PHE A 389 -23.41 -6.68 7.76
CA PHE A 389 -23.95 -5.40 7.31
C PHE A 389 -22.95 -4.61 6.47
N THR A 390 -21.69 -4.50 6.89
CA THR A 390 -20.66 -3.82 6.08
C THR A 390 -20.41 -4.54 4.77
N ARG A 391 -20.45 -5.88 4.74
CA ARG A 391 -20.35 -6.68 3.51
C ARG A 391 -21.49 -6.34 2.55
N SER A 392 -22.73 -6.38 3.03
CA SER A 392 -23.89 -6.00 2.22
C SER A 392 -23.80 -4.55 1.73
N LEU A 393 -23.42 -3.62 2.60
CA LEU A 393 -23.25 -2.21 2.23
C LEU A 393 -22.18 -2.02 1.15
N SER A 394 -21.04 -2.72 1.26
CA SER A 394 -19.97 -2.64 0.25
C SER A 394 -20.43 -3.15 -1.12
N LYS A 395 -21.29 -4.17 -1.16
CA LYS A 395 -21.93 -4.66 -2.40
C LYS A 395 -22.92 -3.66 -2.97
N ILE A 396 -23.75 -3.03 -2.14
CA ILE A 396 -24.68 -1.98 -2.58
C ILE A 396 -23.91 -0.79 -3.15
N ILE A 397 -22.82 -0.37 -2.50
CA ILE A 397 -21.95 0.71 -3.00
C ILE A 397 -21.34 0.32 -4.35
N SER A 398 -20.84 -0.91 -4.50
CA SER A 398 -20.30 -1.39 -5.77
C SER A 398 -21.37 -1.33 -6.88
N ILE A 399 -22.58 -1.84 -6.62
CA ILE A 399 -23.71 -1.78 -7.56
C ILE A 399 -24.07 -0.33 -7.91
N ALA A 400 -24.13 0.57 -6.92
CA ALA A 400 -24.42 1.98 -7.13
C ALA A 400 -23.38 2.66 -8.02
N VAL A 401 -22.08 2.38 -7.81
CA VAL A 401 -21.00 2.89 -8.66
C VAL A 401 -21.13 2.39 -10.10
N PHE A 402 -21.53 1.14 -10.31
CA PHE A 402 -21.81 0.61 -11.64
C PHE A 402 -23.03 1.25 -12.29
N ILE A 403 -24.12 1.48 -11.55
CA ILE A 403 -25.32 2.17 -12.06
C ILE A 403 -24.98 3.61 -12.45
N VAL A 404 -24.27 4.35 -11.58
CA VAL A 404 -23.83 5.72 -11.86
C VAL A 404 -22.90 5.75 -13.08
N GLY A 405 -21.94 4.83 -13.17
CA GLY A 405 -21.09 4.68 -14.34
C GLY A 405 -21.88 4.45 -15.62
N THR A 406 -22.80 3.49 -15.59
CA THR A 406 -23.69 3.17 -16.71
C THR A 406 -24.50 4.39 -17.12
N ALA A 407 -25.09 5.12 -16.17
CA ALA A 407 -25.83 6.35 -16.45
C ALA A 407 -24.93 7.45 -17.04
N CYS A 408 -23.71 7.64 -16.52
CA CYS A 408 -22.73 8.57 -17.07
C CYS A 408 -22.39 8.22 -18.52
N PHE A 409 -22.00 6.98 -18.80
CA PHE A 409 -21.65 6.56 -20.17
C PHE A 409 -22.85 6.55 -21.12
N ALA A 410 -24.05 6.20 -20.66
CA ALA A 410 -25.27 6.25 -21.45
C ALA A 410 -25.68 7.69 -21.81
N SER A 411 -25.42 8.63 -20.91
CA SER A 411 -25.78 10.05 -21.09
C SER A 411 -24.68 10.87 -21.76
N ALA A 412 -23.44 10.37 -21.80
CA ALA A 412 -22.32 11.03 -22.46
C ALA A 412 -22.64 11.25 -23.95
N GLN A 413 -22.68 12.53 -24.32
CA GLN A 413 -22.78 12.96 -25.72
C GLN A 413 -21.38 13.19 -26.27
N LEU A 414 -21.23 13.19 -27.59
CA LEU A 414 -19.94 13.41 -28.23
C LEU A 414 -18.91 12.30 -27.96
N LEU A 415 -19.35 11.11 -27.53
CA LEU A 415 -18.46 9.98 -27.31
C LEU A 415 -18.33 9.14 -28.59
N SER A 416 -17.27 9.40 -29.36
CA SER A 416 -16.97 8.60 -30.56
C SER A 416 -16.63 7.15 -30.20
N ILE A 417 -17.15 6.18 -30.98
CA ILE A 417 -16.82 4.76 -30.84
C ILE A 417 -15.32 4.47 -30.96
N ALA A 418 -14.58 5.22 -31.79
CA ALA A 418 -13.14 5.06 -31.95
C ALA A 418 -12.37 5.45 -30.68
N MET A 419 -12.77 6.52 -30.02
CA MET A 419 -12.15 6.96 -28.75
C MET A 419 -12.57 6.05 -27.59
N ALA A 420 -13.83 5.65 -27.54
CA ALA A 420 -14.33 4.67 -26.58
C ALA A 420 -13.53 3.37 -26.66
N THR A 421 -13.39 2.78 -27.85
CA THR A 421 -12.62 1.54 -28.05
C THR A 421 -11.14 1.72 -27.74
N PHE A 422 -10.53 2.85 -28.10
CA PHE A 422 -9.15 3.17 -27.73
C PHE A 422 -8.96 3.22 -26.21
N VAL A 423 -9.81 3.95 -25.49
CA VAL A 423 -9.73 4.02 -24.02
C VAL A 423 -9.94 2.66 -23.40
N LEU A 424 -10.97 1.92 -23.82
CA LEU A 424 -11.24 0.58 -23.31
C LEU A 424 -10.07 -0.36 -23.58
N ALA A 425 -9.41 -0.28 -24.74
CA ALA A 425 -8.23 -1.08 -25.05
C ALA A 425 -7.04 -0.71 -24.15
N CYS A 426 -6.79 0.58 -23.90
CA CYS A 426 -5.75 1.04 -22.98
C CYS A 426 -6.03 0.56 -21.53
N VAL A 427 -7.27 0.69 -21.10
CA VAL A 427 -7.80 0.27 -19.80
C VAL A 427 -7.69 -1.24 -19.60
N LEU A 428 -8.16 -2.01 -20.58
CA LEU A 428 -8.07 -3.48 -20.59
C LEU A 428 -6.62 -3.93 -20.64
N GLY A 429 -5.80 -3.31 -21.48
CA GLY A 429 -4.36 -3.56 -21.54
C GLY A 429 -3.71 -3.32 -20.19
N ALA A 430 -3.99 -2.19 -19.54
CA ALA A 430 -3.48 -1.91 -18.20
C ALA A 430 -3.94 -2.95 -17.16
N GLY A 431 -5.18 -3.43 -17.23
CA GLY A 431 -5.70 -4.47 -16.34
C GLY A 431 -5.04 -5.84 -16.56
N VAL A 432 -4.97 -6.30 -17.81
CA VAL A 432 -4.39 -7.60 -18.17
C VAL A 432 -2.88 -7.62 -17.90
N PHE A 433 -2.14 -6.61 -18.38
CA PHE A 433 -0.71 -6.52 -18.14
C PHE A 433 -0.39 -6.22 -16.68
N GLY A 434 -1.18 -5.40 -16.00
CA GLY A 434 -1.04 -5.15 -14.57
C GLY A 434 -1.05 -6.46 -13.77
N ARG A 435 -1.99 -7.36 -14.07
CA ARG A 435 -2.06 -8.69 -13.45
C ARG A 435 -0.89 -9.58 -13.81
N ALA A 436 -0.50 -9.63 -15.08
CA ALA A 436 0.67 -10.41 -15.49
C ALA A 436 1.94 -9.94 -14.76
N ILE A 437 2.12 -8.62 -14.60
CA ILE A 437 3.24 -8.06 -13.83
C ILE A 437 3.10 -8.40 -12.34
N THR A 438 1.90 -8.37 -11.76
CA THR A 438 1.67 -8.82 -10.37
C THR A 438 2.08 -10.27 -10.19
N SER A 439 1.59 -11.18 -11.03
CA SER A 439 1.95 -12.60 -11.04
C SER A 439 3.46 -12.77 -11.10
N TRP A 440 4.12 -12.04 -11.99
CA TRP A 440 5.56 -12.07 -12.15
C TRP A 440 6.33 -11.57 -10.92
N ILE A 441 5.91 -10.44 -10.31
CA ILE A 441 6.50 -9.91 -9.08
C ILE A 441 6.35 -10.94 -7.94
N VAL A 442 5.15 -11.48 -7.77
CA VAL A 442 4.83 -12.45 -6.71
C VAL A 442 5.64 -13.72 -6.89
N ALA A 443 5.71 -14.25 -8.11
CA ALA A 443 6.54 -15.41 -8.43
C ALA A 443 8.03 -15.14 -8.13
N GLY A 444 8.52 -13.93 -8.40
CA GLY A 444 9.88 -13.50 -8.05
C GLY A 444 10.12 -13.45 -6.55
N ILE A 445 9.17 -12.90 -5.78
CA ILE A 445 9.26 -12.84 -4.31
C ILE A 445 9.19 -14.24 -3.71
N GLU A 446 8.34 -15.12 -4.24
CA GLU A 446 8.21 -16.51 -3.79
C GLU A 446 9.52 -17.29 -3.88
N THR A 447 10.39 -16.98 -4.85
CA THR A 447 11.70 -17.65 -4.93
C THR A 447 12.60 -17.37 -3.72
N ALA A 448 12.36 -16.29 -2.99
CA ALA A 448 13.05 -15.94 -1.75
C ALA A 448 12.33 -16.44 -0.49
N ASP A 449 11.07 -16.89 -0.63
CA ASP A 449 10.19 -17.33 0.46
C ASP A 449 10.27 -16.46 1.74
N PRO A 450 10.14 -15.12 1.62
CA PRO A 450 10.47 -14.19 2.70
C PRO A 450 9.34 -14.04 3.73
N MET A 451 8.21 -14.72 3.55
CA MET A 451 7.03 -14.53 4.40
C MET A 451 6.42 -15.87 4.81
N ILE A 452 6.00 -15.98 6.07
CA ILE A 452 5.14 -17.05 6.57
C ILE A 452 3.82 -16.42 7.01
N HIS A 453 2.70 -16.97 6.54
CA HIS A 453 1.37 -16.58 7.00
C HIS A 453 0.80 -17.68 7.88
N PHE A 454 0.49 -17.34 9.12
CA PHE A 454 -0.18 -18.19 10.09
C PHE A 454 -1.61 -17.70 10.28
N VAL A 455 -2.58 -18.60 10.11
CA VAL A 455 -4.00 -18.33 10.35
C VAL A 455 -4.43 -19.05 11.62
N ALA A 456 -4.66 -18.26 12.67
CA ALA A 456 -5.16 -18.71 13.96
C ALA A 456 -6.68 -18.87 13.92
N GLU A 457 -7.19 -19.93 14.52
CA GLU A 457 -8.63 -20.18 14.65
C GLU A 457 -9.23 -19.26 15.73
N THR A 458 -8.47 -18.98 16.79
CA THR A 458 -8.89 -18.18 17.95
C THR A 458 -7.92 -17.04 18.25
N GLU A 459 -8.39 -15.97 18.91
CA GLU A 459 -7.51 -14.88 19.37
C GLU A 459 -6.47 -15.38 20.38
N LEU A 460 -6.84 -16.31 21.27
CA LEU A 460 -5.94 -16.92 22.24
C LEU A 460 -4.77 -17.66 21.57
N GLU A 461 -5.05 -18.42 20.51
CA GLU A 461 -4.00 -19.07 19.71
C GLU A 461 -3.06 -18.03 19.09
N ALA A 462 -3.60 -16.95 18.53
CA ALA A 462 -2.77 -15.90 17.95
C ALA A 462 -1.87 -15.22 19.01
N HIS A 463 -2.40 -14.90 20.19
CA HIS A 463 -1.62 -14.32 21.28
C HIS A 463 -0.54 -15.29 21.78
N PHE A 464 -0.83 -16.59 21.87
CA PHE A 464 0.16 -17.61 22.19
C PHE A 464 1.28 -17.68 21.15
N ILE A 465 0.95 -17.65 19.86
CA ILE A 465 1.95 -17.61 18.78
C ILE A 465 2.80 -16.34 18.87
N LEU A 466 2.18 -15.18 19.09
CA LEU A 466 2.92 -13.92 19.25
C LEU A 466 3.88 -13.99 20.44
N ALA A 467 3.48 -14.61 21.56
CA ALA A 467 4.36 -14.86 22.70
C ALA A 467 5.62 -15.63 22.32
N GLN A 468 5.42 -16.74 21.62
CA GLN A 468 6.52 -17.59 21.18
C GLN A 468 7.42 -16.88 20.18
N LEU A 469 6.87 -16.04 19.30
CA LEU A 469 7.65 -15.22 18.36
C LEU A 469 8.52 -14.18 19.08
N PHE A 470 8.05 -13.58 20.18
CA PHE A 470 8.86 -12.66 20.98
C PHE A 470 9.92 -13.37 21.82
N ALA A 471 9.66 -14.60 22.24
CA ALA A 471 10.55 -15.43 23.03
C ALA A 471 11.56 -16.24 22.20
N ILE A 472 11.55 -16.10 20.87
CA ILE A 472 12.39 -16.90 19.99
C ILE A 472 13.88 -16.64 20.24
N GLN A 473 14.61 -17.70 20.52
CA GLN A 473 16.07 -17.71 20.61
C GLN A 473 16.61 -18.68 19.57
N LEU A 474 17.67 -18.27 18.88
CA LEU A 474 18.37 -19.10 17.91
C LEU A 474 19.53 -19.80 18.62
N GLU A 475 19.44 -21.12 18.74
CA GLU A 475 20.58 -21.93 19.16
C GLU A 475 21.52 -22.10 17.97
N ASP A 476 22.74 -21.56 18.07
CA ASP A 476 23.77 -21.78 17.07
C ASP A 476 24.49 -23.10 17.42
N THR A 477 24.31 -24.12 16.59
CA THR A 477 24.93 -25.43 16.80
C THR A 477 26.46 -25.39 16.67
N ALA A 478 27.01 -24.36 16.01
CA ALA A 478 28.44 -24.25 15.74
C ALA A 478 29.20 -23.39 16.75
N ALA A 479 28.54 -22.44 17.39
CA ALA A 479 29.12 -21.59 18.41
C ALA A 479 28.16 -21.62 19.60
N LEU A 480 28.62 -22.02 20.80
CA LEU A 480 27.81 -22.06 22.04
C LEU A 480 27.14 -20.71 22.45
N LYS A 481 27.16 -19.69 21.58
CA LYS A 481 26.50 -18.41 21.74
C LYS A 481 25.07 -18.47 21.19
N ARG A 482 24.11 -18.12 22.05
CA ARG A 482 22.72 -17.90 21.65
C ARG A 482 22.63 -16.61 20.85
N ARG A 483 22.14 -16.70 19.61
CA ARG A 483 21.88 -15.51 18.80
C ARG A 483 20.52 -14.94 19.14
N GLN A 484 20.48 -13.63 19.32
CA GLN A 484 19.24 -12.91 19.61
C GLN A 484 18.51 -12.57 18.32
N VAL A 485 17.19 -12.76 18.32
CA VAL A 485 16.33 -12.34 17.21
C VAL A 485 15.71 -11.01 17.55
N GLN A 486 15.83 -10.07 16.62
CA GLN A 486 15.09 -8.81 16.68
C GLN A 486 13.70 -9.04 16.10
N VAL A 487 12.68 -8.60 16.83
CA VAL A 487 11.28 -8.67 16.41
C VAL A 487 10.74 -7.27 16.25
N GLU A 488 10.26 -6.92 15.05
CA GLU A 488 9.60 -5.64 14.82
C GLU A 488 8.10 -5.84 14.61
N LEU A 489 7.28 -5.17 15.43
CA LEU A 489 5.83 -5.17 15.34
C LEU A 489 5.31 -3.73 15.35
N ASN A 490 4.54 -3.34 14.33
CA ASN A 490 3.95 -1.99 14.23
C ASN A 490 4.98 -0.86 14.44
N GLY A 491 6.19 -1.02 13.89
CA GLY A 491 7.28 -0.05 14.02
C GLY A 491 7.97 -0.01 15.39
N HIS A 492 7.51 -0.80 16.37
CA HIS A 492 8.23 -1.01 17.63
C HIS A 492 9.21 -2.16 17.46
N VAL A 493 10.44 -1.96 17.93
CA VAL A 493 11.53 -2.93 17.82
C VAL A 493 11.76 -3.55 19.18
N PHE A 494 11.68 -4.87 19.22
CA PHE A 494 11.87 -5.69 20.41
C PHE A 494 13.12 -6.53 20.27
N LEU A 495 13.84 -6.66 21.38
CA LEU A 495 14.99 -7.53 21.54
C LEU A 495 14.86 -8.17 22.92
N ASP A 496 14.99 -9.50 23.00
CA ASP A 496 14.81 -10.26 24.24
C ASP A 496 13.51 -9.88 24.98
N GLN A 497 12.38 -9.89 24.24
CA GLN A 497 11.04 -9.54 24.74
C GLN A 497 10.86 -8.11 25.27
N ARG A 498 11.88 -7.24 25.19
CA ARG A 498 11.81 -5.87 25.68
C ARG A 498 11.81 -4.88 24.52
N ARG A 499 11.04 -3.80 24.67
CA ARG A 499 10.97 -2.73 23.66
C ARG A 499 12.24 -1.90 23.71
N ILE A 500 13.00 -1.82 22.63
CA ILE A 500 14.22 -0.99 22.56
C ILE A 500 13.89 0.40 22.04
N THR A 501 13.22 0.45 20.89
CA THR A 501 13.00 1.70 20.16
C THR A 501 11.75 1.61 19.31
N SER A 502 11.36 2.74 18.70
CA SER A 502 10.23 2.83 17.79
C SER A 502 10.58 3.65 16.56
N ARG A 503 10.03 3.27 15.41
CA ARG A 503 10.16 3.98 14.13
C ARG A 503 8.79 4.25 13.51
N SER A 504 8.76 5.16 12.55
CA SER A 504 7.52 5.47 11.81
C SER A 504 6.97 4.23 11.10
N THR A 505 5.70 3.96 11.34
CA THR A 505 4.99 2.79 10.77
C THR A 505 4.64 2.97 9.30
N LEU A 506 4.64 4.21 8.80
CA LEU A 506 4.11 4.52 7.47
C LEU A 506 4.95 3.87 6.36
N ALA A 507 6.28 3.93 6.46
CA ALA A 507 7.17 3.31 5.49
C ALA A 507 7.03 1.78 5.48
N ALA A 508 6.93 1.17 6.68
CA ALA A 508 6.72 -0.27 6.81
C ALA A 508 5.35 -0.71 6.27
N ARG A 509 4.30 0.07 6.52
CA ARG A 509 2.94 -0.17 6.01
C ARG A 509 2.84 0.00 4.49
N ALA A 510 3.54 0.96 3.90
CA ALA A 510 3.48 1.18 2.46
C ALA A 510 4.37 0.22 1.65
N LEU A 511 5.64 0.07 2.07
CA LEU A 511 6.65 -0.68 1.33
C LEU A 511 6.68 -2.18 1.68
N GLY A 512 6.14 -2.56 2.84
CA GLY A 512 6.10 -3.94 3.29
C GLY A 512 7.49 -4.59 3.30
N ILE A 513 7.68 -5.66 2.52
CA ILE A 513 8.94 -6.42 2.48
C ILE A 513 10.12 -5.65 1.88
N LEU A 514 9.85 -4.56 1.15
CA LEU A 514 10.91 -3.73 0.60
C LEU A 514 11.56 -2.83 1.66
N ASN A 515 10.88 -2.64 2.80
CA ASN A 515 11.41 -1.85 3.89
C ASN A 515 12.63 -2.56 4.49
N LYS A 516 13.72 -1.81 4.73
CA LYS A 516 14.89 -2.39 5.38
C LYS A 516 14.54 -2.74 6.84
N PRO A 517 15.02 -3.87 7.37
CA PRO A 517 14.91 -4.15 8.79
C PRO A 517 15.57 -3.00 9.56
N TYR A 518 15.06 -2.72 10.75
CA TYR A 518 15.68 -1.74 11.62
C TYR A 518 17.07 -2.22 12.04
N ASP A 519 18.06 -1.33 11.97
CA ASP A 519 19.44 -1.62 12.32
C ASP A 519 19.70 -1.05 13.72
N LEU A 520 19.75 -1.94 14.73
CA LEU A 520 19.96 -1.57 16.12
C LEU A 520 21.28 -0.82 16.33
N ALA A 521 22.33 -1.17 15.57
CA ALA A 521 23.63 -0.57 15.70
C ALA A 521 23.61 0.92 15.37
N LYS A 522 22.88 1.29 14.31
CA LYS A 522 22.71 2.70 13.94
C LYS A 522 22.08 3.54 15.04
N SER A 523 21.14 3.01 15.81
CA SER A 523 20.58 3.77 16.93
C SER A 523 21.56 3.93 18.07
N VAL A 524 22.27 2.88 18.45
CA VAL A 524 23.17 2.93 19.61
C VAL A 524 24.32 3.91 19.35
N TYR A 525 24.93 3.89 18.15
CA TYR A 525 26.00 4.82 17.82
C TYR A 525 25.53 6.27 17.66
N LYS A 526 24.29 6.49 17.20
CA LYS A 526 23.76 7.85 17.04
C LYS A 526 23.66 8.58 18.39
N PHE A 527 23.27 7.87 19.45
CA PHE A 527 23.23 8.47 20.80
C PHE A 527 24.62 8.79 21.33
N SER A 528 25.60 7.91 21.11
CA SER A 528 26.98 8.14 21.57
C SER A 528 27.57 9.43 20.99
N SER A 529 27.33 9.73 19.71
CA SER A 529 27.86 10.94 19.07
C SER A 529 27.15 12.23 19.51
N GLU A 530 25.87 12.16 19.89
CA GLU A 530 25.12 13.34 20.35
C GLU A 530 25.49 13.68 21.80
N ASP A 531 25.76 12.66 22.64
CA ASP A 531 26.18 12.85 24.04
C ASP A 531 27.63 13.37 24.12
N GLU A 532 28.57 12.82 23.33
CA GLU A 532 29.96 13.33 23.26
C GLU A 532 30.03 14.78 22.77
N MET A 533 29.17 15.17 21.81
CA MET A 533 29.14 16.54 21.31
C MET A 533 28.55 17.54 22.33
N MET A 534 27.73 17.08 23.27
CA MET A 534 27.24 17.91 24.38
C MET A 534 28.29 18.06 25.49
N ASP A 535 28.97 16.97 25.87
CA ASP A 535 30.03 17.02 26.89
C ASP A 535 31.23 17.87 26.43
N ASP A 536 31.56 17.87 25.14
CA ASP A 536 32.60 18.74 24.57
C ASP A 536 32.20 20.22 24.54
N LEU A 537 30.91 20.54 24.39
CA LEU A 537 30.41 21.91 24.47
C LEU A 537 30.33 22.43 25.91
N GLU A 538 30.03 21.57 26.88
CA GLU A 538 29.96 21.94 28.30
C GLU A 538 31.36 22.10 28.94
N ASN A 539 32.36 21.36 28.46
CA ASN A 539 33.77 21.54 28.85
C ASN A 539 34.48 22.71 28.13
N GLN A 540 33.91 23.28 27.07
CA GLN A 540 34.52 24.43 26.38
C GLN A 540 34.23 25.77 27.07
N ASP A 541 33.18 25.85 27.89
CA ASP A 541 32.82 27.06 28.66
C ASP A 541 33.41 27.07 30.08
N SER A 542 34.12 26.02 30.50
CA SER A 542 34.66 25.86 31.86
C SER A 542 36.18 25.66 31.92
N GLY A 543 36.92 26.63 31.37
CA GLY A 543 38.12 27.16 32.04
C GLY A 543 39.48 26.53 31.75
N SER A 544 40.41 27.41 31.41
CA SER A 544 41.84 27.35 31.72
C SER A 544 42.10 26.72 33.11
N GLY A 545 42.60 25.49 33.15
CA GLY A 545 42.97 24.81 34.38
C GLY A 545 43.83 23.58 34.12
N SER A 546 45.14 23.77 34.16
CA SER A 546 46.18 22.74 34.08
C SER A 546 45.98 21.63 35.12
N GLY A 547 45.84 20.37 34.69
CA GLY A 547 45.87 19.21 35.58
C GLY A 547 45.91 17.88 34.83
N THR A 548 47.09 17.27 34.77
CA THR A 548 47.38 15.93 34.25
C THR A 548 46.73 14.82 35.08
N GLY A 549 46.07 13.86 34.42
CA GLY A 549 45.64 12.60 35.05
C GLY A 549 44.96 11.65 34.06
N ILE A 550 45.72 10.68 33.56
CA ILE A 550 45.25 9.62 32.64
C ILE A 550 44.59 8.50 33.46
N ALA A 551 43.30 8.24 33.22
CA ALA A 551 42.65 6.97 33.55
C ALA A 551 41.54 6.67 32.52
N ALA A 552 41.73 5.59 31.76
CA ALA A 552 40.75 5.11 30.79
C ALA A 552 39.57 4.46 31.51
N ALA A 553 38.48 5.20 31.69
CA ALA A 553 37.20 4.71 32.16
C ALA A 553 36.24 4.48 30.98
N LEU A 554 35.69 3.27 30.86
CA LEU A 554 34.61 2.95 29.93
C LEU A 554 33.35 3.77 30.26
N PRO A 555 32.64 4.33 29.27
CA PRO A 555 31.52 5.23 29.54
C PRO A 555 30.30 4.46 30.07
N LEU A 556 29.91 4.76 31.30
CA LEU A 556 28.70 4.30 31.94
C LEU A 556 27.57 5.29 31.60
N LEU A 557 26.76 4.94 30.60
CA LEU A 557 25.56 5.71 30.19
C LEU A 557 24.60 5.91 31.37
N ARG A 558 24.45 7.16 31.82
CA ARG A 558 23.47 7.62 32.81
C ARG A 558 22.18 7.99 32.07
N VAL A 559 21.04 7.55 32.58
CA VAL A 559 19.73 7.84 32.01
C VAL A 559 19.42 9.32 32.21
N ALA A 560 19.27 10.07 31.13
CA ALA A 560 18.71 11.43 31.16
C ALA A 560 17.25 11.38 31.63
N GLN A 561 17.02 11.68 32.90
CA GLN A 561 15.69 12.01 33.41
C GLN A 561 15.25 13.33 32.79
N ARG A 562 14.30 13.27 31.85
CA ARG A 562 13.60 14.46 31.35
C ARG A 562 12.61 14.93 32.42
N GLY A 563 13.13 15.64 33.43
CA GLY A 563 12.31 16.27 34.46
C GLY A 563 11.47 17.39 33.88
N LYS A 564 10.16 17.19 33.77
CA LYS A 564 9.20 18.30 33.72
C LYS A 564 8.94 18.72 35.16
N SER A 565 9.68 19.73 35.61
CA SER A 565 9.29 20.54 36.77
C SER A 565 8.04 21.34 36.39
N ALA A 566 6.93 21.07 37.06
CA ALA A 566 5.81 22.00 37.16
C ALA A 566 5.62 22.26 38.65
N ALA A 567 5.71 23.55 38.99
CA ALA A 567 5.74 24.06 40.34
C ALA A 567 4.44 23.78 41.11
N VAL A 568 4.66 23.53 42.39
CA VAL A 568 3.71 23.45 43.49
C VAL A 568 3.01 24.80 43.68
N SER A 569 1.69 24.76 43.84
CA SER A 569 0.96 25.70 44.68
C SER A 569 -0.04 24.89 45.51
N ASP A 570 0.36 24.58 46.74
CA ASP A 570 -0.52 24.12 47.81
C ASP A 570 -1.39 25.29 48.28
N VAL A 571 -2.70 25.06 48.42
CA VAL A 571 -3.49 25.49 49.59
C VAL A 571 -4.61 24.46 49.79
N ASP A 572 -4.59 23.87 50.99
CA ASP A 572 -5.64 23.08 51.65
C ASP A 572 -7.05 23.68 51.49
N GLU A 573 -8.06 22.86 51.23
CA GLU A 573 -9.15 22.77 52.22
C GLU A 573 -9.99 21.50 52.08
N SER A 574 -10.33 21.03 53.27
CA SER A 574 -10.93 19.77 53.63
C SER A 574 -12.41 19.62 53.30
N LEU A 575 -12.82 18.34 53.25
CA LEU A 575 -14.10 17.81 53.75
C LEU A 575 -15.42 18.24 53.09
N ARG A 576 -16.18 17.17 52.73
CA ARG A 576 -17.64 17.08 52.63
C ARG A 576 -18.29 17.87 51.49
N VAL A 577 -18.94 17.15 50.57
CA VAL A 577 -20.41 17.11 50.51
C VAL A 577 -20.84 15.93 49.64
N THR A 578 -21.61 15.08 50.31
CA THR A 578 -22.46 13.99 49.89
C THR A 578 -23.38 14.35 48.72
N GLU A 579 -23.85 13.33 48.00
CA GLU A 579 -25.20 13.25 47.39
C GLU A 579 -25.73 14.46 46.59
N ARG A 580 -25.91 14.24 45.28
CA ARG A 580 -27.12 14.56 44.48
C ARG A 580 -26.72 14.85 43.04
N VAL A 581 -26.73 13.84 42.15
CA VAL A 581 -27.18 14.02 40.76
C VAL A 581 -27.71 12.67 40.25
N LEU A 582 -28.84 12.23 40.78
CA LEU A 582 -29.73 11.23 40.16
C LEU A 582 -31.16 11.60 40.56
N SER A 583 -31.72 12.62 39.90
CA SER A 583 -33.16 12.75 39.65
C SER A 583 -33.44 13.99 38.81
N ARG A 584 -34.42 13.85 37.90
CA ARG A 584 -35.00 14.87 37.00
C ARG A 584 -34.10 15.18 35.78
N GLN A 585 -34.58 15.12 34.53
CA GLN A 585 -35.94 15.41 34.06
C GLN A 585 -36.42 14.43 32.98
N SER A 586 -37.61 13.88 33.24
CA SER A 586 -38.65 13.67 32.24
C SER A 586 -39.31 15.02 31.91
N SER A 587 -39.44 15.30 30.62
CA SER A 587 -40.51 16.09 30.00
C SER A 587 -40.70 15.57 28.59
#